data_AF-A0A5M3WS57-F1
#
_entry.id   AF-A0A5M3WS57-F1
#
_cell.length_a   1.000
_cell.length_b   1.000
_cell.length_c   1.000
_cell.angle_alpha   90.00
_cell.angle_beta   90.00
_cell.angle_gamma   90.00
#
_symmetry.space_group_name_H-M   'P 1'
#
loop_
_entity.id
_entity.type
_entity.pdbx_description
1 polymer ?
#
loop_
_entity_poly.entity_id
_entity_poly.type
_entity_poly.pdbx_seq_one_letter_code
_entity_poly.pdbx_strand_id
1 'polypeptide(L)'
;MPSTSYLIAVLVIVFTITLALRAIPFAVLRMLRTSAIVRQLSVWMPVGILAILAVTALRGTITAEPHTTLYALLAVAVTAGTHLAFGRRSILSVGIGTTVYVVLVNAF
;
A
#
# COMPACT_ATOMS: atom_id res chain seq x y z
N MET A 1 -15.11 25.18 -11.57
CA MET A 1 -13.83 24.55 -11.19
C MET A 1 -13.57 24.89 -9.72
N PRO A 2 -13.39 23.91 -8.83
CA PRO A 2 -13.07 24.20 -7.42
C PRO A 2 -11.81 25.07 -7.33
N SER A 3 -11.78 26.01 -6.38
CA SER A 3 -10.63 26.89 -6.20
C SER A 3 -9.41 26.09 -5.73
N THR A 4 -8.22 26.48 -6.16
CA THR A 4 -6.96 25.84 -5.74
C THR A 4 -6.82 25.81 -4.22
N SER A 5 -7.25 26.87 -3.54
CA SER A 5 -7.27 26.96 -2.08
C SER A 5 -8.19 25.92 -1.44
N TYR A 6 -9.36 25.67 -2.02
CA TYR A 6 -10.27 24.62 -1.57
C TYR A 6 -9.65 23.24 -1.71
N LEU A 7 -9.01 22.94 -2.85
CA LEU A 7 -8.33 21.66 -3.09
C LEU A 7 -7.18 21.42 -2.10
N ILE A 8 -6.37 22.45 -1.83
CA ILE A 8 -5.28 22.36 -0.86
C ILE A 8 -5.83 22.10 0.54
N ALA A 9 -6.89 22.81 0.94
CA ALA A 9 -7.52 22.62 2.25
C ALA A 9 -8.03 21.19 2.42
N VAL A 10 -8.73 20.66 1.42
CA VAL A 10 -9.22 19.27 1.43
C VAL A 10 -8.06 18.28 1.54
N LEU A 11 -6.99 18.46 0.75
CA LEU A 11 -5.83 17.57 0.77
C LEU A 11 -5.15 17.56 2.15
N VAL A 12 -4.96 18.74 2.75
CA VAL A 12 -4.36 18.88 4.08
C VAL A 12 -5.24 18.23 5.14
N ILE A 13 -6.56 18.41 5.09
CA ILE A 13 -7.49 17.82 6.05
C ILE A 13 -7.47 16.29 5.95
N VAL A 14 -7.66 15.74 4.75
CA VAL A 14 -7.70 14.29 4.53
C VAL A 14 -6.36 13.65 4.89
N PHE A 15 -5.25 14.28 4.51
CA PHE A 15 -3.90 13.82 4.88
C PHE A 15 -3.72 13.81 6.39
N THR A 16 -4.07 14.90 7.08
CA THR A 16 -3.93 15.01 8.54
C THR A 16 -4.78 13.97 9.26
N ILE A 17 -6.05 13.81 8.86
CA ILE A 17 -6.95 12.81 9.45
C ILE A 17 -6.40 11.40 9.24
N THR A 18 -5.99 11.07 8.01
CA THR A 18 -5.46 9.73 7.68
C THR A 18 -4.17 9.45 8.44
N LEU A 19 -3.26 10.43 8.52
CA LEU A 19 -2.00 10.31 9.24
C LEU A 19 -2.26 10.12 10.74
N ALA A 20 -3.16 10.91 11.33
CA ALA A 20 -3.51 10.80 12.74
C ALA A 20 -4.14 9.43 13.05
N LEU A 21 -5.14 9.01 12.29
CA LEU A 21 -5.82 7.72 12.47
C LEU A 21 -4.86 6.53 12.34
N ARG A 22 -3.81 6.64 11.51
CA ARG A 22 -2.76 5.62 11.42
C ARG A 22 -1.72 5.73 12.52
N ALA A 23 -1.27 6.93 12.88
CA ALA A 23 -0.21 7.13 13.86
C ALA A 23 -0.65 6.83 15.30
N ILE A 24 -1.89 7.18 15.66
CA ILE A 24 -2.47 6.96 16.99
C ILE A 24 -2.38 5.50 17.43
N PRO A 25 -2.86 4.49 16.67
CA PRO A 25 -2.81 3.10 17.12
C PRO A 25 -1.38 2.62 17.35
N PHE A 26 -0.43 2.99 16.48
CA PHE A 26 0.98 2.63 16.67
C PHE A 26 1.62 3.36 17.86
N ALA A 27 1.24 4.62 18.13
CA ALA A 27 1.71 5.37 19.27
C ALA A 27 1.19 4.76 20.60
N VAL A 28 -0.08 4.40 20.66
CA VAL A 28 -0.69 3.73 21.82
C VAL A 28 -0.04 2.36 22.06
N LEU A 29 0.12 1.54 21.02
CA LEU A 29 0.79 0.25 21.12
C LEU A 29 2.26 0.38 21.56
N ARG A 30 2.94 1.45 21.16
CA ARG A 30 4.30 1.77 21.63
C ARG A 30 4.35 2.12 23.11
N MET A 31 3.32 2.79 23.64
CA MET A 31 3.24 3.14 25.08
C MET A 31 3.05 1.90 25.97
N LEU A 32 2.33 0.87 25.47
CA LEU A 32 2.04 -0.39 26.15
C LEU A 32 3.18 -1.43 26.06
N ARG A 33 4.41 -1.01 25.74
CA ARG A 33 5.57 -1.88 25.48
C ARG A 33 6.10 -2.67 26.68
N THR A 34 5.46 -2.59 27.83
CA THR A 34 5.81 -3.34 29.04
C THR A 34 5.62 -4.86 28.88
N SER A 35 4.85 -5.30 27.87
CA SER A 35 4.64 -6.72 27.54
C SER A 35 5.28 -7.12 26.20
N ALA A 36 6.03 -8.22 26.18
CA ALA A 36 6.70 -8.77 25.01
C ALA A 36 5.73 -9.06 23.84
N ILE A 37 4.48 -9.42 24.15
CA ILE A 37 3.43 -9.72 23.17
C ILE A 37 3.01 -8.46 22.40
N VAL A 38 2.82 -7.35 23.11
CA VAL A 38 2.41 -6.06 22.50
C VAL A 38 3.51 -5.50 21.60
N ARG A 39 4.78 -5.66 22.01
CA ARG A 39 5.93 -5.29 21.18
C ARG A 39 5.98 -6.07 19.87
N GLN A 40 5.68 -7.37 19.92
CA GLN A 40 5.66 -8.21 18.72
C GLN A 40 4.49 -7.86 17.81
N LEU A 41 3.27 -7.72 18.35
CA LEU A 41 2.10 -7.27 17.58
C LEU A 41 2.32 -5.91 16.90
N SER A 42 2.95 -4.96 17.59
CA SER A 42 3.26 -3.63 17.04
C SER A 42 4.14 -3.69 15.78
N VAL A 43 5.06 -4.66 15.70
CA VAL A 43 5.98 -4.82 14.57
C VAL A 43 5.31 -5.55 13.40
N TRP A 44 4.42 -6.50 13.69
CA TRP A 44 3.73 -7.29 12.66
C TRP A 44 2.49 -6.60 12.08
N MET A 45 1.86 -5.68 12.81
CA MET A 45 0.66 -4.97 12.35
C MET A 45 0.83 -4.25 11.00
N PRO A 46 1.87 -3.42 10.76
CA PRO A 46 2.03 -2.73 9.48
C PRO A 46 2.15 -3.70 8.32
N VAL A 47 2.87 -4.81 8.51
CA VAL A 47 3.04 -5.86 7.50
C VAL A 47 1.70 -6.53 7.21
N GLY A 48 0.93 -6.87 8.24
CA GLY A 48 -0.41 -7.44 8.10
C GLY A 48 -1.36 -6.52 7.33
N ILE A 49 -1.38 -5.23 7.67
CA ILE A 49 -2.21 -4.23 6.97
C ILE A 49 -1.81 -4.13 5.50
N LEU A 50 -0.51 -4.04 5.19
CA LEU A 50 -0.03 -3.97 3.80
C LEU A 50 -0.38 -5.24 3.01
N ALA A 51 -0.28 -6.42 3.63
CA ALA A 51 -0.68 -7.68 3.02
C ALA A 51 -2.19 -7.71 2.70
N ILE A 52 -3.03 -7.29 3.66
CA ILE A 52 -4.48 -7.20 3.44
C ILE A 52 -4.78 -6.21 2.32
N LEU A 53 -4.17 -5.02 2.33
CA LEU A 53 -4.34 -4.01 1.28
C LEU A 53 -3.94 -4.53 -0.10
N ALA A 54 -2.84 -5.28 -0.20
CA ALA A 54 -2.41 -5.87 -1.46
C ALA A 54 -3.41 -6.91 -1.97
N VAL A 55 -3.89 -7.80 -1.09
CA VAL A 55 -4.89 -8.83 -1.43
C VAL A 55 -6.21 -8.20 -1.82
N THR A 56 -6.69 -7.18 -1.10
CA THR A 56 -7.96 -6.53 -1.41
C THR A 56 -7.88 -5.68 -2.67
N ALA A 57 -6.74 -5.02 -2.93
CA ALA A 57 -6.50 -4.33 -4.20
C ALA A 57 -6.53 -5.32 -5.38
N LEU A 58 -5.81 -6.44 -5.27
CA LEU A 58 -5.80 -7.48 -6.29
C LEU A 58 -7.20 -8.08 -6.51
N ARG A 59 -7.92 -8.38 -5.42
CA ARG A 59 -9.31 -8.83 -5.48
C ARG A 59 -10.20 -7.81 -6.18
N GLY A 60 -10.04 -6.52 -5.87
CA GLY A 60 -10.77 -5.42 -6.50
C GLY A 60 -10.56 -5.41 -8.02
N THR A 61 -9.31 -5.50 -8.47
CA THR A 61 -8.97 -5.60 -9.90
C THR A 61 -9.63 -6.80 -10.57
N ILE A 62 -9.53 -7.99 -9.96
CA ILE A 62 -10.13 -9.22 -10.50
C ILE A 62 -11.65 -9.10 -10.63
N THR A 63 -12.31 -8.51 -9.64
CA THR A 63 -13.77 -8.36 -9.64
C THR A 63 -14.27 -7.28 -10.60
N ALA A 64 -13.49 -6.23 -10.80
CA ALA A 64 -13.87 -5.12 -11.68
C ALA A 64 -13.63 -5.45 -13.14
N GLU A 65 -12.46 -6.02 -13.48
CA GLU A 65 -12.08 -6.35 -14.85
C GLU A 65 -11.35 -7.69 -14.92
N PRO A 66 -12.08 -8.79 -15.17
CA PRO A 66 -11.51 -10.14 -15.19
C PRO A 66 -10.38 -10.31 -16.21
N HIS A 67 -10.44 -9.63 -17.36
CA HIS A 67 -9.41 -9.68 -18.41
C HIS A 67 -8.04 -9.19 -17.93
N THR A 68 -8.03 -8.23 -16.99
CA THR A 68 -6.84 -7.55 -16.47
C THR A 68 -6.15 -8.36 -15.36
N THR A 69 -6.76 -9.46 -14.91
CA THR A 69 -6.26 -10.34 -13.84
C THR A 69 -4.85 -10.88 -14.12
N LEU A 70 -4.59 -11.32 -15.36
CA LEU A 70 -3.28 -11.86 -15.73
C LEU A 70 -2.19 -10.78 -15.65
N TYR A 71 -2.51 -9.54 -16.04
CA TYR A 71 -1.59 -8.41 -15.95
C TYR A 71 -1.29 -8.03 -14.50
N ALA A 72 -2.31 -8.07 -13.63
CA ALA A 72 -2.14 -7.83 -12.19
C ALA A 72 -1.23 -8.89 -11.55
N LEU A 73 -1.43 -10.18 -11.88
CA LEU A 73 -0.58 -11.26 -11.38
C LEU A 73 0.88 -11.14 -11.87
N LEU A 74 1.08 -10.80 -13.15
CA LEU A 74 2.41 -10.56 -13.69
C LEU A 74 3.10 -9.37 -13.00
N ALA A 75 2.38 -8.27 -12.78
CA ALA A 75 2.91 -7.11 -12.07
C ALA A 75 3.31 -7.44 -10.62
N VAL A 76 2.52 -8.25 -9.91
CA VAL A 76 2.87 -8.74 -8.57
C VAL A 76 4.12 -9.62 -8.61
N ALA A 77 4.22 -10.53 -9.58
CA ALA A 77 5.40 -11.38 -9.75
C ALA A 77 6.67 -10.55 -10.03
N VAL A 78 6.57 -9.53 -10.90
CA VAL A 78 7.66 -8.59 -11.17
C VAL A 78 8.01 -7.78 -9.93
N THR A 79 7.02 -7.31 -9.16
CA THR A 79 7.24 -6.61 -7.90
C THR A 79 8.04 -7.47 -6.93
N ALA A 80 7.64 -8.73 -6.74
CA ALA A 80 8.32 -9.67 -5.85
C ALA A 80 9.74 -10.02 -6.34
N GLY A 81 9.89 -10.31 -7.63
CA GLY A 81 11.18 -10.63 -8.25
C GLY A 81 12.18 -9.48 -8.15
N THR A 82 11.73 -8.26 -8.44
CA THR A 82 12.56 -7.05 -8.30
C THR A 82 12.89 -6.75 -6.85
N HIS A 83 11.95 -6.96 -5.91
CA HIS A 83 12.22 -6.77 -4.49
C HIS A 83 13.34 -7.69 -3.99
N LEU A 84 13.32 -8.94 -4.44
CA LEU A 84 14.28 -9.96 -4.06
C LEU A 84 15.65 -9.73 -4.74
N ALA A 85 15.65 -9.35 -6.01
CA ALA A 85 16.87 -9.10 -6.79
C ALA A 85 17.61 -7.81 -6.37
N PHE A 86 16.90 -6.73 -6.02
CA PHE A 86 17.50 -5.42 -5.70
C PHE A 86 17.69 -5.17 -4.20
N GLY A 87 17.67 -6.22 -3.37
CA GLY A 87 18.09 -6.12 -1.97
C GLY A 87 17.17 -5.27 -1.09
N ARG A 88 15.84 -5.48 -1.17
CA ARG A 88 14.83 -4.87 -0.28
C ARG A 88 14.53 -3.38 -0.48
N ARG A 89 14.90 -2.79 -1.62
CA ARG A 89 14.48 -1.42 -1.98
C ARG A 89 12.99 -1.39 -2.37
N SER A 90 12.12 -1.24 -1.36
CA SER A 90 10.65 -1.27 -1.51
C SER A 90 10.11 -0.26 -2.52
N ILE A 91 10.64 0.97 -2.54
CA ILE A 91 10.21 2.03 -3.45
C ILE A 91 10.47 1.63 -4.91
N LEU A 92 11.64 1.05 -5.21
CA LEU A 92 11.98 0.64 -6.58
C LEU A 92 11.13 -0.55 -7.04
N SER A 93 10.94 -1.54 -6.17
CA SER A 93 10.12 -2.71 -6.48
C SER A 93 8.67 -2.35 -6.77
N VAL A 94 8.05 -1.53 -5.91
CA VAL A 94 6.67 -1.06 -6.10
C VAL A 94 6.56 -0.18 -7.33
N GLY A 95 7.54 0.70 -7.58
CA GLY A 95 7.56 1.55 -8.78
C GLY A 95 7.58 0.72 -10.06
N ILE A 96 8.51 -0.23 -10.18
CA ILE A 96 8.64 -1.08 -11.37
C ILE A 96 7.37 -1.92 -11.57
N GLY A 97 6.87 -2.57 -10.53
CA GLY A 97 5.63 -3.35 -10.60
C GLY A 97 4.43 -2.52 -11.07
N THR A 98 4.29 -1.30 -10.53
CA THR A 98 3.22 -0.38 -10.92
C THR A 98 3.36 0.04 -12.39
N THR A 99 4.55 0.39 -12.85
CA THR A 99 4.78 0.75 -14.25
C THR A 99 4.45 -0.41 -15.19
N VAL A 100 4.87 -1.64 -14.85
CA VAL A 100 4.54 -2.84 -15.64
C VAL A 100 3.03 -3.06 -15.70
N TYR A 101 2.33 -2.94 -14.58
CA TYR A 101 0.87 -3.04 -14.56
C TYR A 101 0.22 -2.00 -15.48
N VAL A 102 0.56 -0.72 -15.31
CA VAL A 102 0.00 0.38 -16.12
C VAL A 102 0.25 0.15 -17.61
N VAL A 103 1.46 -0.25 -18.00
CA VAL A 103 1.78 -0.54 -19.40
C VAL A 103 0.94 -1.71 -19.92
N LEU A 104 0.84 -2.81 -19.17
CA LEU A 104 0.07 -3.98 -19.60
C LEU A 104 -1.42 -3.68 -19.78
N VAL A 105 -2.03 -2.93 -18.86
CA VAL A 105 -3.46 -2.57 -18.92
C VAL A 105 -3.77 -1.57 -20.03
N ASN A 106 -2.84 -0.66 -20.35
CA ASN A 106 -3.11 0.40 -21.33
C ASN A 106 -2.64 0.05 -22.75
N ALA A 107 -1.70 -0.90 -22.90
CA ALA A 107 -1.17 -1.32 -24.19
C ALA A 107 -1.89 -2.53 -24.79
N PHE A 108 -2.64 -3.31 -23.99
CA PHE A 108 -3.32 -4.54 -24.40
C PHE A 108 -4.73 -4.60 -23.82
#